data_AF-A0AAF0ZFD0-F1
#
_entry.id   AF-A0AAF0ZFD0-F1
#
_cell.length_a   1.000
_cell.length_b   1.000
_cell.length_c   1.000
_cell.angle_alpha   90.00
_cell.angle_beta   90.00
_cell.angle_gamma   90.00
#
_symmetry.space_group_name_H-M   'P 1'
#
loop_
_entity.id
_entity.type
_entity.pdbx_description
1 polymer ?
#
loop_
_entity_poly.entity_id
_entity_poly.type
_entity_poly.pdbx_seq_one_letter_code
_entity_poly.pdbx_strand_id
1 'polypeptide(L)'
;MATAMDCRNWDEDIYRDSIILERESQCRTVFRTAFAPNPDHNSYPDLIVGAISDGSIAAYSISSCLGLNSAGNSLVPVAEPSWLVQGHDGPAYDVKFYGNHEDSLLLSCGDDGRIRGWKWKEILGSKESAQGTIFFVCAVMNP
;
A
#
# COMPACT_ATOMS: atom_id res chain seq x y z
N MET A 1 3.39 -24.05 9.16
CA MET A 1 3.96 -25.12 10.00
C MET A 1 4.77 -24.45 11.09
N ALA A 2 4.30 -24.45 12.34
CA ALA A 2 5.06 -23.89 13.45
C ALA A 2 6.17 -24.90 13.81
N THR A 3 7.42 -24.51 13.60
CA THR A 3 8.58 -25.26 14.09
C THR A 3 8.52 -25.24 15.61
N ALA A 4 8.49 -26.43 16.23
CA ALA A 4 8.56 -26.56 17.68
C ALA A 4 9.82 -25.85 18.18
N MET A 5 9.64 -24.73 18.88
CA MET A 5 10.75 -23.87 19.32
C MET A 5 11.38 -24.52 20.56
N ASP A 6 12.67 -24.88 20.46
CA ASP A 6 13.42 -25.48 21.56
C ASP A 6 13.61 -24.45 22.68
N CYS A 7 13.08 -24.73 23.87
CA CYS A 7 13.18 -23.86 25.03
C CYS A 7 14.61 -23.66 25.53
N ARG A 8 15.58 -24.45 25.08
CA ARG A 8 17.01 -24.30 25.40
C ARG A 8 17.75 -23.33 24.48
N ASN A 9 17.17 -23.01 23.33
CA ASN A 9 17.75 -22.10 22.34
C ASN A 9 16.84 -20.87 22.13
N TRP A 10 16.22 -20.43 23.23
CA TRP A 10 15.38 -19.23 23.24
C TRP A 10 16.23 -18.00 22.99
N ASP A 11 15.85 -17.27 21.95
CA ASP A 11 16.41 -15.97 21.61
C ASP A 11 15.31 -14.92 21.79
N GLU A 12 15.47 -14.09 22.81
CA GLU A 12 14.48 -13.08 23.16
C GLU A 12 14.35 -12.02 22.07
N ASP A 13 15.45 -11.68 21.39
CA ASP A 13 15.48 -10.65 20.37
C ASP A 13 14.75 -11.13 19.12
N ILE A 14 15.03 -12.36 18.65
CA ILE A 14 14.32 -12.96 17.51
C ILE A 14 12.82 -13.09 17.78
N TYR A 15 12.44 -13.53 18.99
CA TYR A 15 11.04 -13.65 19.35
C TYR A 15 10.34 -12.28 19.38
N ARG A 16 10.97 -11.28 20.03
CA ARG A 16 10.43 -9.92 20.11
C ARG A 16 10.24 -9.34 18.71
N ASP A 17 11.24 -9.48 17.85
CA ASP A 17 11.20 -9.00 16.46
C ASP A 17 10.10 -9.70 15.66
N SER A 18 9.87 -11.00 15.89
CA SER A 18 8.78 -11.74 15.23
C SER A 18 7.39 -11.21 15.61
N ILE A 19 7.17 -10.86 16.89
CA ILE A 19 5.90 -10.28 17.34
C ILE A 19 5.72 -8.88 16.78
N ILE A 20 6.77 -8.07 16.77
CA ILE A 20 6.73 -6.71 16.24
C ILE A 20 6.39 -6.77 14.76
N LEU A 21 7.08 -7.60 13.98
CA LEU A 21 6.83 -7.76 12.55
C LEU A 21 5.40 -8.26 12.27
N GLU A 22 4.93 -9.25 13.04
CA GLU A 22 3.55 -9.75 12.92
C GLU A 22 2.55 -8.63 13.19
N ARG A 23 2.72 -7.87 14.27
CA ARG A 23 1.82 -6.77 14.64
C ARG A 23 1.86 -5.62 13.64
N GLU A 24 3.04 -5.24 13.16
CA GLU A 24 3.18 -4.21 12.14
C GLU A 24 2.54 -4.60 10.80
N SER A 25 2.48 -5.90 10.48
CA SER A 25 1.75 -6.37 9.30
C SER A 25 0.23 -6.41 9.52
N GLN A 26 -0.23 -6.81 10.70
CA GLN A 26 -1.65 -7.02 11.01
C GLN A 26 -2.39 -5.77 11.51
N CYS A 27 -1.68 -4.78 12.08
CA CYS A 27 -2.29 -3.61 12.71
C CYS A 27 -2.16 -2.32 11.87
N ARG A 28 -1.98 -2.44 10.56
CA ARG A 28 -1.90 -1.28 9.67
C ARG A 28 -3.26 -0.60 9.57
N THR A 29 -3.27 0.72 9.76
CA THR A 29 -4.47 1.52 9.56
C THR A 29 -4.42 2.17 8.18
N VAL A 30 -5.52 2.08 7.45
CA VAL A 30 -5.70 2.83 6.19
C VAL A 30 -6.36 4.16 6.52
N PHE A 31 -5.64 5.26 6.32
CA PHE A 31 -6.15 6.60 6.62
C PHE A 31 -7.01 7.16 5.50
N ARG A 32 -6.68 6.82 4.25
CA ARG A 32 -7.39 7.28 3.08
C ARG A 32 -7.40 6.21 2.00
N THR A 33 -8.52 6.14 1.27
CA THR A 33 -8.60 5.39 0.02
C THR A 33 -9.06 6.28 -1.13
N ALA A 34 -8.64 5.94 -2.35
CA ALA A 34 -9.08 6.59 -3.59
C ALA A 34 -9.26 5.55 -4.70
N PHE A 35 -10.32 5.70 -5.49
CA PHE A 35 -10.53 4.88 -6.68
C PHE A 35 -9.57 5.32 -7.78
N ALA A 36 -8.85 4.36 -8.36
CA ALA A 36 -7.97 4.63 -9.48
C ALA A 36 -8.78 5.02 -10.73
N PRO A 37 -8.34 6.01 -11.51
CA PRO A 37 -8.97 6.33 -12.78
C PRO A 37 -8.81 5.15 -13.75
N ASN A 38 -9.91 4.78 -14.41
CA ASN A 38 -9.89 3.74 -15.43
C ASN A 38 -9.49 4.34 -16.79
N PRO A 39 -8.51 3.77 -17.51
CA PRO A 39 -8.25 4.14 -18.90
C PRO A 39 -9.47 3.92 -19.81
N ASP A 40 -10.27 2.87 -19.56
CA ASP A 40 -11.48 2.60 -20.31
C ASP A 40 -12.70 3.27 -19.67
N HIS A 41 -13.25 4.29 -20.33
CA HIS A 41 -14.42 5.06 -19.88
C HIS A 41 -15.69 4.22 -19.60
N ASN A 42 -15.76 3.00 -20.12
CA ASN A 42 -16.94 2.14 -20.02
C ASN A 42 -16.80 1.01 -18.97
N SER A 43 -15.69 1.00 -18.22
CA SER A 43 -15.39 -0.03 -17.23
C SER A 43 -15.30 0.57 -15.84
N TYR A 44 -15.82 -0.12 -14.83
CA TYR A 44 -15.69 0.28 -13.43
C TYR A 44 -14.21 0.26 -13.00
N PRO A 45 -13.78 1.17 -12.11
CA PRO A 45 -12.43 1.13 -11.58
C PRO A 45 -12.24 -0.19 -10.80
N ASP A 46 -11.22 -0.98 -11.16
CA ASP A 46 -10.92 -2.25 -10.49
C ASP A 46 -9.89 -2.09 -9.36
N LEU A 47 -9.20 -0.95 -9.31
CA LEU A 47 -8.14 -0.69 -8.35
C LEU A 47 -8.55 0.39 -7.34
N ILE A 48 -8.26 0.13 -6.07
CA ILE A 48 -8.32 1.10 -4.98
C ILE A 48 -6.91 1.34 -4.45
N VAL A 49 -6.56 2.60 -4.23
CA VAL A 49 -5.27 2.98 -3.64
C VAL A 49 -5.50 3.44 -2.21
N GLY A 50 -4.67 2.96 -1.29
CA GLY A 50 -4.70 3.30 0.13
C GLY A 50 -3.42 4.00 0.59
N ALA A 51 -3.58 4.99 1.47
CA ALA A 51 -2.50 5.57 2.26
C ALA A 51 -2.49 4.94 3.67
N ILE A 52 -1.33 4.43 4.09
CA ILE A 52 -1.20 3.53 5.23
C ILE A 52 -0.36 4.17 6.35
N SER A 53 -0.64 3.76 7.60
CA SER A 53 0.02 4.25 8.81
C SER A 53 1.53 4.01 8.91
N ASP A 54 2.09 3.12 8.10
CA ASP A 54 3.53 2.85 8.03
C ASP A 54 4.27 3.74 7.00
N GLY A 55 3.56 4.67 6.36
CA GLY A 55 4.11 5.53 5.30
C GLY A 55 4.01 4.94 3.90
N SER A 56 3.50 3.71 3.78
CA SER A 56 3.31 3.06 2.50
C SER A 56 2.09 3.58 1.76
N ILE A 57 2.19 3.57 0.43
CA ILE A 57 1.04 3.71 -0.47
C ILE A 57 0.88 2.38 -1.21
N ALA A 58 -0.34 1.83 -1.23
CA ALA A 58 -0.61 0.53 -1.79
C ALA A 58 -1.83 0.55 -2.72
N ALA A 59 -1.78 -0.19 -3.82
CA ALA A 59 -2.91 -0.41 -4.70
C ALA A 59 -3.40 -1.85 -4.56
N TYR A 60 -4.72 -2.02 -4.52
CA TYR A 60 -5.37 -3.32 -4.38
C TYR A 60 -6.45 -3.47 -5.46
N SER A 61 -6.60 -4.69 -5.98
CA SER A 61 -7.81 -5.03 -6.74
C SER A 61 -8.99 -5.14 -5.79
N ILE A 62 -10.11 -4.52 -6.16
CA ILE A 62 -11.36 -4.57 -5.40
C ILE A 62 -11.83 -6.03 -5.28
N SER A 63 -11.66 -6.83 -6.33
CA SER A 63 -12.00 -8.26 -6.32
C SER A 63 -11.25 -9.04 -5.23
N SER A 64 -9.97 -8.71 -5.01
CA SER A 64 -9.14 -9.29 -3.96
C SER A 64 -9.59 -8.83 -2.57
N CYS A 65 -9.89 -7.53 -2.40
CA CYS A 65 -10.40 -6.96 -1.16
C CYS A 65 -11.74 -7.58 -0.72
N LEU A 66 -12.61 -7.91 -1.68
CA LEU A 66 -13.91 -8.50 -1.41
C LEU A 66 -13.85 -10.02 -1.13
N GLY A 67 -12.67 -10.64 -1.22
CA GLY A 67 -12.51 -12.08 -1.02
C GLY A 67 -13.29 -12.93 -2.02
N LEU A 68 -13.69 -12.36 -3.16
CA LEU A 68 -14.51 -13.03 -4.18
C LEU A 68 -13.81 -14.26 -4.79
N ASN A 69 -12.50 -14.38 -4.60
CA ASN A 69 -11.66 -15.47 -5.12
C ASN A 69 -11.36 -16.57 -4.07
N SER A 70 -11.81 -16.42 -2.82
CA SER A 70 -11.46 -17.35 -1.73
C SER A 70 -12.58 -18.35 -1.46
N ALA A 71 -12.53 -19.50 -2.14
CA ALA A 71 -13.42 -20.64 -1.89
C ALA A 71 -13.10 -21.42 -0.58
N GLY A 72 -12.27 -20.87 0.33
CA GLY A 72 -11.79 -21.59 1.51
C GLY A 72 -11.59 -20.70 2.73
N ASN A 73 -12.36 -20.99 3.79
CA ASN A 73 -12.15 -20.89 5.24
C ASN A 73 -11.17 -19.86 5.88
N SER A 74 -10.70 -18.81 5.21
CA SER A 74 -9.95 -17.74 5.87
C SER A 74 -10.91 -16.79 6.58
N LEU A 75 -10.78 -16.67 7.91
CA LEU A 75 -11.62 -15.80 8.75
C LEU A 75 -11.38 -14.30 8.52
N VAL A 76 -10.35 -13.94 7.73
CA VAL A 76 -10.11 -12.57 7.27
C VAL A 76 -9.55 -12.65 5.84
N PRO A 77 -10.20 -12.03 4.83
CA PRO A 77 -9.59 -11.85 3.52
C PRO A 77 -8.44 -10.85 3.64
N VAL A 78 -7.20 -11.33 3.54
CA VAL A 78 -6.02 -10.49 3.40
C VAL A 78 -5.79 -10.28 1.91
N ALA A 79 -6.12 -9.10 1.40
CA ALA A 79 -5.84 -8.74 0.02
C ALA A 79 -4.38 -8.35 -0.10
N GLU A 80 -3.64 -9.09 -0.92
CA GLU A 80 -2.27 -8.73 -1.28
C GLU A 80 -2.29 -7.50 -2.20
N PRO A 81 -1.45 -6.48 -1.95
CA PRO A 81 -1.38 -5.31 -2.81
C PRO A 81 -0.81 -5.71 -4.18
N SER A 82 -1.44 -5.24 -5.25
CA SER A 82 -0.90 -5.36 -6.61
C SER A 82 0.32 -4.45 -6.82
N TRP A 83 0.42 -3.39 -6.03
CA TRP A 83 1.55 -2.46 -6.02
C TRP A 83 1.71 -1.86 -4.63
N LEU A 84 2.95 -1.71 -4.17
CA LEU A 84 3.29 -1.16 -2.86
C LEU A 84 4.56 -0.31 -2.99
N VAL A 85 4.54 0.88 -2.43
CA VAL A 85 5.75 1.73 -2.34
C VAL A 85 5.86 2.33 -0.95
N GLN A 86 7.08 2.41 -0.44
CA GLN A 86 7.36 3.20 0.75
C GLN A 86 7.48 4.68 0.34
N GLY A 87 6.40 5.42 0.57
CA GLY A 87 6.27 6.81 0.15
C GLY A 87 6.88 7.76 1.16
N HIS A 88 6.49 7.63 2.43
CA HIS A 88 6.78 8.61 3.47
C HIS A 88 7.64 8.02 4.60
N ASP A 89 8.41 8.88 5.25
CA ASP A 89 9.04 8.58 6.55
C ASP A 89 8.02 8.91 7.65
N GLY A 90 7.37 7.89 8.19
CA GLY A 90 6.18 8.04 9.03
C GLY A 90 4.86 7.96 8.25
N PRO A 91 3.70 8.10 8.93
CA PRO A 91 2.39 7.81 8.36
C PRO A 91 2.04 8.59 7.07
N ALA A 92 1.44 7.90 6.10
CA ALA A 92 0.82 8.53 4.93
C ALA A 92 -0.65 8.81 5.21
N TYR A 93 -1.07 10.07 5.16
CA TYR A 93 -2.40 10.49 5.61
C TYR A 93 -3.43 10.63 4.49
N ASP A 94 -2.99 11.05 3.31
CA ASP A 94 -3.90 11.29 2.19
C ASP A 94 -3.32 10.79 0.87
N VAL A 95 -4.23 10.45 -0.04
CA VAL A 95 -3.93 10.00 -1.39
C VAL A 95 -5.01 10.53 -2.34
N LYS A 96 -4.59 11.12 -3.46
CA LYS A 96 -5.49 11.73 -4.43
C LYS A 96 -5.01 11.56 -5.86
N PHE A 97 -5.95 11.26 -6.74
CA PHE A 97 -5.70 11.28 -8.18
C PHE A 97 -5.93 12.68 -8.75
N TYR A 98 -5.06 13.07 -9.67
CA TYR A 98 -5.14 14.31 -10.44
C TYR A 98 -4.94 14.02 -11.93
N GLY A 99 -5.67 14.73 -12.80
CA GLY A 99 -5.63 14.48 -14.24
C GLY A 99 -6.58 13.38 -14.69
N ASN A 100 -6.60 13.13 -16.00
CA ASN A 100 -7.55 12.21 -16.62
C ASN A 100 -6.79 11.09 -17.36
N HIS A 101 -7.28 9.86 -17.20
CA HIS A 101 -6.85 8.65 -17.92
C HIS A 101 -5.32 8.45 -17.96
N GLU A 102 -4.70 8.66 -19.12
CA GLU A 102 -3.33 8.26 -19.44
C GLU A 102 -2.27 9.07 -18.69
N ASP A 103 -2.54 10.33 -18.35
CA ASP A 103 -1.61 11.20 -17.64
C ASP A 103 -2.02 11.45 -16.19
N SER A 104 -2.84 10.54 -15.65
CA SER A 104 -3.25 10.61 -14.24
C SER A 104 -2.04 10.53 -13.31
N LEU A 105 -1.98 11.45 -12.36
CA LEU A 105 -1.00 11.50 -11.29
C LEU A 105 -1.63 11.00 -10.00
N LEU A 106 -0.90 10.16 -9.29
CA LEU A 106 -1.18 9.80 -7.91
C LEU A 106 -0.38 10.73 -7.02
N LEU A 107 -1.05 11.46 -6.13
CA LEU A 107 -0.43 12.32 -5.13
C LEU A 107 -0.66 11.73 -3.74
N SER A 108 0.33 11.89 -2.86
CA SER A 108 0.21 11.54 -1.44
C SER A 108 0.93 12.54 -0.55
N CYS A 109 0.52 12.62 0.71
CA CYS A 109 1.22 13.37 1.74
C CYS A 109 1.27 12.58 3.05
N GLY A 110 2.28 12.86 3.87
CA GLY A 110 2.53 12.17 5.13
C GLY A 110 3.24 13.03 6.15
N ASP A 111 3.59 12.40 7.28
CA ASP A 111 4.19 13.06 8.44
C ASP A 111 5.58 13.64 8.17
N ASP A 112 6.27 13.15 7.14
CA ASP A 112 7.56 13.68 6.68
C ASP A 112 7.49 15.09 6.04
N GLY A 113 6.31 15.73 6.05
CA GLY A 113 6.10 17.10 5.59
C GLY A 113 6.26 17.27 4.08
N ARG A 114 6.17 16.19 3.31
CA ARG A 114 6.40 16.19 1.86
C ARG A 114 5.16 15.70 1.12
N ILE A 115 4.92 16.26 -0.07
CA ILE A 115 3.96 15.72 -1.03
C ILE A 115 4.74 14.95 -2.11
N ARG A 116 4.33 13.71 -2.38
CA ARG A 116 4.93 12.86 -3.42
C ARG A 116 3.96 12.58 -4.53
N GLY A 117 4.50 12.48 -5.74
CA GLY A 117 3.75 12.22 -6.95
C GLY A 117 4.31 11.05 -7.77
N TRP A 118 3.41 10.22 -8.29
CA TRP A 118 3.70 9.14 -9.25
C TRP A 118 2.81 9.25 -10.47
N LYS A 119 3.32 8.81 -11.62
CA LYS A 119 2.50 8.68 -12.84
C LYS A 119 1.77 7.35 -12.81
N TRP A 120 0.44 7.40 -12.85
CA TRP A 120 -0.40 6.22 -12.68
C TRP A 120 -0.19 5.19 -13.80
N LYS A 121 -0.02 5.64 -15.05
CA LYS A 121 0.24 4.74 -16.18
C LYS A 121 1.49 3.87 -15.99
N GLU A 122 2.48 4.39 -15.28
CA GLU A 122 3.75 3.67 -15.07
C GLU A 122 3.59 2.60 -13.97
N ILE A 123 2.75 2.87 -12.97
CA ILE A 123 2.33 1.89 -11.96
C ILE A 123 1.52 0.75 -12.60
N LEU A 124 0.63 1.07 -13.55
CA LEU A 124 -0.16 0.06 -14.27
C LEU A 124 0.69 -0.75 -15.27
N GLY A 125 1.71 -0.13 -15.86
CA GLY A 125 2.58 -0.75 -16.87
C GLY A 125 3.67 -1.65 -16.29
N SER A 126 4.00 -1.54 -15.01
CA SER A 126 5.01 -2.38 -14.36
C SER A 126 4.43 -3.75 -14.00
N LYS A 127 4.72 -4.77 -14.83
CA LYS A 127 4.37 -6.18 -14.54
C LYS A 127 5.27 -6.85 -13.50
N GLU A 128 6.39 -6.23 -13.15
CA GLU A 128 7.23 -6.64 -12.02
C GLU A 128 7.04 -5.67 -10.87
N SER A 129 7.27 -6.15 -9.64
CA SER A 129 7.32 -5.41 -8.37
C SER A 129 8.32 -4.24 -8.46
N ALA A 130 7.99 -3.22 -9.23
CA ALA A 130 8.79 -2.04 -9.42
C ALA A 130 8.52 -1.14 -8.22
N GLN A 131 9.54 -1.00 -7.37
CA GLN A 131 9.67 0.11 -6.42
C GLN A 131 9.31 1.39 -7.19
N GLY A 132 8.12 1.95 -6.92
CA GLY A 132 7.59 3.03 -7.73
C GLY A 132 8.54 4.23 -7.71
N THR A 133 9.13 4.57 -8.85
CA THR A 133 9.99 5.75 -8.97
C THR A 133 9.17 6.99 -8.66
N ILE A 134 9.56 7.74 -7.63
CA ILE A 134 8.93 9.01 -7.28
C ILE A 134 9.24 10.01 -8.39
N PHE A 135 8.20 10.53 -9.05
CA PHE A 135 8.35 11.47 -10.16
C PHE A 135 8.45 12.92 -9.71
N PHE A 136 7.91 13.24 -8.53
CA PHE A 136 7.95 14.59 -8.01
C PHE A 136 7.84 14.57 -6.48
N VAL A 137 8.68 15.38 -5.80
CA VAL A 137 8.49 15.76 -4.39
C VAL A 137 8.09 17.23 -4.42
N CYS A 138 6.79 17.54 -4.31
CA CYS A 138 6.31 18.92 -4.25
C CYS A 138 6.24 19.38 -2.79
N ALA A 139 6.70 20.62 -2.57
CA ALA A 139 6.41 21.46 -1.41
C ALA A 139 6.75 20.86 -0.04
N VAL A 140 7.93 21.23 0.46
CA VAL A 140 8.07 21.48 1.90
C VAL A 140 7.24 22.74 2.17
N MET A 141 6.10 22.62 2.86
CA MET A 141 5.43 23.77 3.44
C MET A 141 6.34 24.29 4.58
N ASN A 142 7.23 25.23 4.27
CA ASN A 142 7.91 25.98 5.31
C ASN A 142 6.88 26.85 6.07
N PRO A 143 7.02 26.97 7.40
CA PRO A 143 6.12 27.77 8.23
C PRO A 143 6.11 29.26 7.87
#